data_AF-A0A4R5EME7-F1
#
_entry.id   AF-A0A4R5EME7-F1
#
_cell.length_a   1.000
_cell.length_b   1.000
_cell.length_c   1.000
_cell.angle_alpha   90.00
_cell.angle_beta   90.00
_cell.angle_gamma   90.00
#
_symmetry.space_group_name_H-M   'P 1'
#
loop_
_entity.id
_entity.type
_entity.pdbx_description
1 polymer ?
#
loop_
_entity_poly.entity_id
_entity_poly.type
_entity_poly.pdbx_seq_one_letter_code
_entity_poly.pdbx_strand_id
1 'polypeptide(L)' 'MATVFYKRRFCTRQVLADLFDVSRGTIGNANAEVAPLLEQHGPIIEPAGSKFATATDVLNSFTPAPIPGTPADRTRSRA' A
#
# COMPACT_ATOMS: atom_id res chain seq x y z
N MET A 1 -6.28 3.37 3.86
CA MET A 1 -4.98 2.70 3.56
C MET A 1 -3.80 3.66 3.56
N ALA A 2 -3.90 4.89 3.00
CA ALA A 2 -2.82 5.88 3.01
C ALA A 2 -2.18 6.14 4.39
N THR A 3 -2.99 6.13 5.45
CA THR A 3 -2.52 6.37 6.84
C THR A 3 -1.63 5.26 7.38
N VAL A 4 -1.85 4.01 6.98
CA VAL A 4 -0.99 2.88 7.35
C VAL A 4 0.38 3.05 6.71
N PHE A 5 0.44 3.41 5.42
CA PHE A 5 1.71 3.69 4.73
C PHE A 5 2.45 4.89 5.32
N TYR A 6 1.71 5.92 5.72
CA TYR A 6 2.27 7.07 6.41
C TYR A 6 2.88 6.71 7.76
N LYS A 7 2.17 5.93 8.60
CA LYS A 7 2.68 5.42 9.89
C LYS A 7 3.89 4.50 9.70
N ARG A 8 3.88 3.67 8.65
CA ARG A 8 4.98 2.76 8.30
C ARG A 8 6.21 3.49 7.72
N ARG A 9 6.15 4.81 7.47
CA ARG A 9 7.19 5.61 6.79
C ARG A 9 7.63 5.02 5.44
N PHE A 10 6.71 4.34 4.74
CA PHE A 10 7.01 3.59 3.53
C PHE A 10 7.40 4.50 2.35
N CYS A 11 6.85 5.71 2.30
CA CYS A 11 7.07 6.69 1.24
C CYS A 11 6.73 8.11 1.72
N THR A 12 7.08 9.12 0.93
CA THR A 12 6.76 10.53 1.25
C THR A 12 5.27 10.83 1.01
N ARG A 13 4.77 11.92 1.59
CA ARG A 13 3.38 12.37 1.34
C ARG A 13 3.11 12.69 -0.13
N GLN A 14 4.12 13.12 -0.88
CA GLN A 14 4.01 13.36 -2.32
C GLN A 14 3.81 12.05 -3.08
N VAL A 15 4.63 11.03 -2.78
CA VAL A 15 4.50 9.71 -3.40
C VAL A 15 3.14 9.06 -3.09
N LEU A 16 2.59 9.27 -1.89
CA LEU A 16 1.24 8.84 -1.57
C LEU A 16 0.17 9.59 -2.38
N ALA A 17 0.32 10.90 -2.53
CA ALA A 17 -0.59 11.70 -3.36
C ALA A 17 -0.60 11.20 -4.81
N ASP A 18 0.59 10.94 -5.37
CA ASP A 18 0.75 10.43 -6.74
C ASP A 18 0.20 9.00 -6.88
N LEU A 19 0.39 8.14 -5.88
CA LEU A 19 -0.11 6.75 -5.89
C LEU A 19 -1.64 6.65 -5.87
N PHE A 20 -2.29 7.55 -5.15
CA PHE A 20 -3.75 7.58 -5.00
C PHE A 20 -4.43 8.56 -5.96
N ASP A 21 -3.67 9.26 -6.80
CA ASP A 21 -4.14 10.32 -7.70
C ASP A 21 -4.99 11.40 -6.98
N VAL A 22 -4.51 11.84 -5.81
CA VAL A 22 -5.19 12.85 -4.98
C VAL A 22 -4.23 13.96 -4.55
N SER A 23 -4.78 15.05 -4.01
CA SER A 23 -3.96 16.13 -3.48
C SER A 23 -3.26 15.75 -2.16
N ARG A 24 -2.11 16.40 -1.88
CA ARG A 24 -1.41 16.29 -0.59
C ARG A 24 -2.28 16.67 0.61
N GLY A 25 -3.21 17.61 0.42
CA GLY A 25 -4.16 18.05 1.45
C GLY A 25 -5.16 16.94 1.78
N THR A 26 -5.69 16.26 0.75
CA THR A 26 -6.58 15.11 0.89
C THR A 26 -5.92 13.98 1.68
N ILE A 27 -4.65 13.67 1.41
CA ILE A 27 -3.87 12.69 2.20
C ILE A 27 -3.72 13.14 3.66
N GLY A 28 -3.49 14.43 3.90
CA GLY A 28 -3.40 15.00 5.24
C GLY A 28 -4.69 14.84 6.04
N ASN A 29 -5.84 15.18 5.43
CA ASN A 29 -7.15 15.07 6.07
C ASN A 29 -7.51 13.61 6.36
N ALA A 30 -7.34 12.73 5.37
CA ALA A 30 -7.57 11.29 5.56
C ALA A 30 -6.70 10.71 6.68
N ASN A 31 -5.45 11.18 6.80
CA ASN A 31 -4.59 10.78 7.91
C ASN A 31 -5.08 11.29 9.26
N ALA A 32 -5.56 12.53 9.35
CA ALA A 32 -6.09 13.08 10.59
C ALA A 32 -7.33 12.34 11.08
N GLU A 33 -8.20 11.92 10.15
CA GLU A 33 -9.42 11.16 10.46
C GLU A 33 -9.10 9.71 10.88
N VAL A 34 -8.16 9.06 10.19
CA VAL A 34 -7.91 7.62 10.37
C VAL A 34 -6.84 7.33 11.43
N ALA A 35 -5.89 8.24 11.68
CA ALA A 35 -4.85 8.05 12.69
C ALA A 35 -5.38 7.71 14.09
N PRO A 36 -6.39 8.41 14.66
CA PRO A 36 -6.92 8.09 15.98
C PRO A 36 -7.63 6.73 16.00
N LEU A 37 -8.34 6.36 14.93
CA LEU A 37 -8.99 5.05 14.82
C LEU A 37 -7.96 3.91 14.81
N LEU A 38 -6.83 4.12 14.13
CA LEU A 38 -5.72 3.17 14.14
C LEU A 38 -4.97 3.12 15.47
N GLU A 39 -4.92 4.21 16.24
CA GLU A 39 -4.37 4.19 17.60
C GLU A 39 -5.27 3.44 18.58
N GLN A 40 -6.59 3.55 18.42
CA GLN A 40 -7.55 2.92 19.32
C GLN A 40 -7.78 1.43 19.02
N HIS A 41 -7.79 1.05 17.74
CA HIS A 41 -8.19 -0.29 17.31
C HIS A 41 -7.25 -0.94 16.30
N GLY A 42 -6.20 -0.23 15.88
CA GLY A 42 -5.31 -0.70 14.83
C GLY A 42 -4.19 -1.60 15.36
N PRO A 43 -3.61 -2.44 14.49
CA PRO A 43 -2.41 -3.20 14.79
C PRO A 43 -1.21 -2.25 15.00
N ILE A 44 -0.22 -2.68 15.79
CA ILE A 44 1.06 -1.98 15.89
C ILE A 44 1.74 -2.01 14.51
N ILE A 45 1.87 -0.84 13.88
CA ILE A 45 2.50 -0.70 12.56
C ILE A 45 3.98 -0.36 12.79
N GLU A 46 4.85 -1.34 12.61
CA GLU A 46 6.30 -1.10 12.68
C GLU A 46 6.79 -0.29 11.47
N PRO A 47 7.70 0.69 11.66
CA PRO A 47 8.33 1.41 10.56
C PRO A 47 9.00 0.43 9.59
N ALA A 48 8.78 0.59 8.29
CA ALA A 48 9.46 -0.20 7.29
C ALA A 48 10.94 0.19 7.22
N GLY A 49 11.82 -0.81 7.07
CA GLY A 49 13.26 -0.59 6.89
C GLY A 49 13.62 0.08 5.55
N SER A 50 12.70 0.11 4.58
CA SER A 50 12.92 0.66 3.25
C SER A 50 11.92 1.76 2.92
N LYS A 51 12.41 2.86 2.34
CA LYS A 51 11.60 3.97 1.83
C LYS A 51 11.59 3.92 0.31
N PHE A 52 10.42 4.04 -0.28
CA PHE A 52 10.24 4.12 -1.72
C PHE A 52 10.18 5.58 -2.18
N ALA A 53 10.88 5.87 -3.28
CA ALA A 53 11.00 7.22 -3.82
C ALA A 53 9.91 7.56 -4.85
N THR A 54 9.29 6.56 -5.47
CA THR A 54 8.24 6.75 -6.50
C THR A 54 7.03 5.85 -6.25
N ALA A 55 5.88 6.24 -6.80
CA ALA A 55 4.66 5.44 -6.74
C ALA A 55 4.83 4.08 -7.47
N THR A 56 5.59 4.08 -8.56
CA THR A 56 5.92 2.87 -9.32
C THR A 56 6.74 1.88 -8.49
N ASP A 57 7.74 2.35 -7.74
CA ASP A 57 8.53 1.46 -6.89
C ASP A 57 7.67 0.85 -5.77
N VAL A 58 6.73 1.64 -5.23
CA VAL A 58 5.75 1.15 -4.26
C VAL A 58 4.90 0.04 -4.89
N LEU A 59 4.35 0.27 -6.10
CA LEU A 59 3.54 -0.74 -6.79
C LEU A 59 4.34 -2.01 -7.10
N ASN A 60 5.58 -1.88 -7.55
CA ASN A 60 6.47 -3.00 -7.83
C ASN A 60 6.85 -3.81 -6.59
N SER A 61 6.81 -3.20 -5.40
CA SER A 61 7.08 -3.90 -4.14
C SER A 61 5.95 -4.83 -3.70
N PHE A 62 4.74 -4.63 -4.23
CA PHE A 62 3.62 -5.52 -3.96
C PHE A 62 3.62 -6.66 -4.97
N THR A 63 4.11 -7.83 -4.57
CA THR A 63 3.80 -9.05 -5.30
C THR A 63 2.33 -9.39 -5.01
N PRO A 64 1.43 -9.34 -6.01
CA PRO A 64 0.05 -9.78 -5.79
C PRO A 64 0.10 -11.23 -5.32
N ALA A 65 -0.50 -11.52 -4.17
CA ALA A 65 -0.65 -12.90 -3.72
C ALA A 65 -1.41 -13.67 -4.82
N PRO A 66 -0.96 -14.87 -5.22
CA PRO A 66 -1.71 -15.67 -6.17
C PRO A 66 -3.11 -15.87 -5.58
N ILE A 67 -4.12 -15.36 -6.26
CA ILE A 67 -5.53 -15.58 -5.92
C ILE A 67 -5.74 -17.10 -5.86
N PRO A 68 -6.01 -17.68 -4.68
CA PRO A 68 -6.20 -19.12 -4.57
C PRO A 68 -7.51 -19.45 -5.28
N GLY A 69 -7.39 -19.95 -6.51
CA GLY A 69 -8.53 -20.24 -7.37
C GLY A 69 -8.35 -19.91 -8.85
N THR A 70 -7.30 -19.20 -9.27
CA THR A 70 -6.97 -19.15 -10.69
C THR A 70 -6.44 -20.52 -11.09
N PRO A 71 -7.14 -21.28 -11.96
CA PRO A 71 -6.59 -22.52 -12.49
C PRO A 71 -5.40 -22.10 -13.34
N ALA A 72 -4.20 -22.32 -12.82
CA ALA A 72 -2.98 -22.24 -13.59
C ALA A 72 -3.11 -23.27 -14.72
N ASP A 73 -3.43 -22.75 -15.90
CA ASP A 73 -2.99 -23.24 -17.19
C ASP A 73 -3.18 -24.75 -17.42
N ARG A 74 -4.38 -25.12 -17.87
CA ARG A 74 -4.71 -26.44 -18.44
C ARG A 74 -4.10 -26.61 -19.83
N THR A 75 -2.82 -26.29 -20.00
CA THR A 75 -2.13 -26.33 -21.30
C THR A 75 -0.94 -27.29 -21.25
N ARG A 76 -1.25 -28.57 -21.00
CA ARG A 76 -0.47 -29.67 -21.57
C ARG A 76 -1.38 -30.84 -21.93
N SER A 77 -2.26 -30.55 -22.89
CA SER A 77 -2.98 -31.59 -23.64
C SER A 77 -2.03 -32.16 -24.70
N ARG A 78 -1.78 -33.46 -24.59
CA ARG A 78 -1.53 -34.42 -25.67
C ARG A 78 -0.18 -34.36 -26.42
N ALA A 79 0.69 -35.31 -26.07
CA ALA A 79 1.57 -36.00 -27.01
C ALA A 79 1.56 -37.49 -26.65
#